data_AF-A0A7W0JWY1-F1
#
_entry.id   AF-A0A7W0JWY1-F1
#
_cell.length_a   1.000
_cell.length_b   1.000
_cell.length_c   1.000
_cell.angle_alpha   90.00
_cell.angle_beta   90.00
_cell.angle_gamma   90.00
#
_symmetry.space_group_name_H-M   'P 1'
#
loop_
_entity.id
_entity.type
_entity.pdbx_description
1 polymer ?
#
loop_
_entity_poly.entity_id
_entity_poly.type
_entity_poly.pdbx_seq_one_letter_code
_entity_poly.pdbx_strand_id
1 'polypeptide(L)'
;MRECLDEGILQSYFDGELSNEHMEGVTSHLVSCMKCAAAARELEGEVILLSSALAPEFDATVPTGRLRHRIDVAVAGLHLDNQNAVREPVVRAGRGWLQSLSALFAFTPQRTFGYAALAVVLAFAAIIGAIQLRQIPAPTINENNVAVAPPQGPATKTSTMSSDAVSEVMPAPVVNAPVVAKNPVQRTRSVRPPTTMRNQADAQVKLIPGERSYLKTIAALDSTIKANNNRPMRPALQAEYERNLAVVDRALAATRNAAKKNPSDPDAAEFMFNAYQSKVDLLNTVADARLYNRP
;
A
#
# COMPACT_ATOMS: atom_id res chain seq x y z
N MET A 1 -52.82 8.00 1.35
CA MET A 1 -51.95 8.77 2.26
C MET A 1 -50.62 8.04 2.25
N ARG A 2 -49.54 8.68 1.79
CA ARG A 2 -48.21 8.04 1.84
C ARG A 2 -47.78 7.95 3.31
N GLU A 3 -47.14 6.85 3.68
CA GLU A 3 -46.58 6.65 5.00
C GLU A 3 -45.53 7.75 5.26
N CYS A 4 -45.52 8.31 6.47
CA CYS A 4 -44.52 9.33 6.84
C CYS A 4 -43.14 8.69 6.96
N LEU A 5 -42.09 9.49 6.82
CA LEU A 5 -40.72 9.02 7.07
C LEU A 5 -40.55 8.63 8.54
N ASP A 6 -39.82 7.54 8.76
CA ASP A 6 -39.37 7.15 10.10
C ASP A 6 -38.28 8.10 10.60
N GLU A 7 -38.25 8.33 11.91
CA GLU A 7 -37.28 9.19 12.58
C GLU A 7 -35.84 8.78 12.26
N GLY A 8 -35.55 7.48 12.21
CA GLY A 8 -34.21 6.97 11.90
C GLY A 8 -33.77 7.30 10.48
N ILE A 9 -34.69 7.27 9.51
CA ILE A 9 -34.39 7.67 8.12
C ILE A 9 -34.09 9.17 8.06
N LEU A 10 -34.83 9.96 8.82
CA LEU A 10 -34.63 11.41 8.89
C LEU A 10 -33.27 11.76 9.53
N GLN A 11 -32.87 11.04 10.59
CA GLN A 11 -31.55 11.17 11.20
C GLN A 11 -30.44 10.76 10.23
N SER A 12 -30.53 9.59 9.59
CA SER A 12 -29.56 9.16 8.56
C SER A 12 -29.46 10.13 7.38
N TYR A 13 -30.53 10.86 7.05
CA TYR A 13 -30.50 11.93 6.06
C TYR A 13 -29.62 13.11 6.50
N PHE A 14 -29.76 13.56 7.76
CA PHE A 14 -28.95 14.65 8.31
C PHE A 14 -27.50 14.25 8.58
N ASP A 15 -27.25 12.98 8.94
CA ASP A 15 -25.91 12.43 9.14
C ASP A 15 -25.19 12.15 7.80
N GLY A 16 -25.91 12.17 6.67
CA GLY A 16 -25.37 11.89 5.34
C GLY A 16 -25.06 10.41 5.08
N GLU A 17 -25.67 9.51 5.86
CA GLU A 17 -25.46 8.05 5.74
C GLU A 17 -26.35 7.40 4.66
N LEU A 18 -27.36 8.13 4.16
CA LEU A 18 -28.23 7.64 3.09
C LEU A 18 -27.53 7.58 1.73
N SER A 19 -27.89 6.60 0.92
CA SER A 19 -27.49 6.54 -0.49
C SER A 19 -28.09 7.72 -1.28
N ASN A 20 -27.46 8.10 -2.40
CA ASN A 20 -27.93 9.20 -3.25
C ASN A 20 -29.40 9.06 -3.69
N GLU A 21 -29.82 7.83 -4.03
CA GLU A 21 -31.20 7.54 -4.42
C GLU A 21 -32.18 7.75 -3.26
N HIS A 22 -31.82 7.34 -2.05
CA HIS A 22 -32.65 7.56 -0.86
C HIS A 22 -32.69 9.02 -0.43
N MET A 23 -31.58 9.77 -0.57
CA MET A 23 -31.57 11.21 -0.32
C MET A 23 -32.55 11.94 -1.22
N GLU A 24 -32.55 11.67 -2.54
CA GLU A 24 -33.50 12.29 -3.47
C GLU A 24 -34.95 11.96 -3.11
N GLY A 25 -35.21 10.70 -2.72
CA GLY A 25 -36.52 10.26 -2.25
C GLY A 25 -36.98 11.00 -0.98
N VAL A 26 -36.10 11.15 0.00
CA VAL A 26 -36.37 11.90 1.24
C VAL A 26 -36.61 13.37 0.95
N THR A 27 -35.77 14.02 0.15
CA THR A 27 -35.95 15.43 -0.25
C THR A 27 -37.29 15.63 -0.97
N SER A 28 -37.64 14.75 -1.91
CA SER A 28 -38.95 14.78 -2.59
C SER A 28 -40.11 14.62 -1.60
N HIS A 29 -39.98 13.72 -0.63
CA HIS A 29 -40.98 13.50 0.40
C HIS A 29 -41.15 14.75 1.29
N LEU A 30 -40.05 15.35 1.77
CA LEU A 30 -40.05 16.55 2.60
C LEU A 30 -40.75 17.74 1.92
N VAL A 31 -40.62 17.88 0.60
CA VAL A 31 -41.36 18.91 -0.17
C VAL A 31 -42.86 18.61 -0.19
N SER A 32 -43.26 17.34 -0.24
CA SER A 32 -44.66 16.93 -0.38
C SER A 32 -45.41 16.70 0.94
N CYS A 33 -44.71 16.51 2.06
CA CYS A 33 -45.28 16.12 3.35
C CYS A 33 -44.97 17.14 4.44
N MET A 34 -45.97 17.96 4.79
CA MET A 34 -45.84 19.01 5.81
C MET A 34 -45.43 18.51 7.20
N LYS A 35 -45.84 17.28 7.59
CA LYS A 35 -45.48 16.70 8.90
C LYS A 35 -44.00 16.37 8.98
N CYS A 36 -43.47 15.66 7.99
CA CYS A 36 -42.04 15.34 7.92
C CYS A 36 -41.19 16.60 7.74
N ALA A 37 -41.68 17.59 6.98
CA ALA A 37 -41.01 18.90 6.86
C ALA A 37 -40.92 19.65 8.20
N ALA A 38 -41.95 19.55 9.06
CA ALA A 38 -41.92 20.16 10.39
C ALA A 38 -40.92 19.43 11.30
N ALA A 39 -40.93 18.09 11.32
CA ALA A 39 -39.97 17.30 12.08
C ALA A 39 -38.52 17.56 11.64
N ALA A 40 -38.28 17.67 10.32
CA ALA A 40 -36.96 17.99 9.78
C ALA A 40 -36.44 19.35 10.29
N ARG A 41 -37.30 20.38 10.36
CA ARG A 41 -36.92 21.71 10.89
C ARG A 41 -36.64 21.69 12.39
N GLU A 42 -37.33 20.83 13.14
CA GLU A 42 -37.08 20.65 14.57
C GLU A 42 -35.69 20.05 14.79
N LEU A 43 -35.35 18.98 14.06
CA LEU A 43 -34.00 18.38 14.09
C LEU A 43 -32.91 19.35 13.64
N GLU A 44 -33.13 20.13 12.57
CA GLU A 44 -32.20 21.19 12.15
C GLU A 44 -31.97 22.21 13.28
N GLY A 45 -33.03 22.59 14.00
CA GLY A 45 -32.96 23.47 15.16
C GLY A 45 -32.11 22.90 16.28
N GLU A 46 -32.27 21.62 16.60
CA GLU A 46 -31.46 20.91 17.61
C GLU A 46 -29.98 20.84 17.21
N VAL A 47 -29.68 20.51 15.96
CA VAL A 47 -28.30 20.45 15.44
C VAL A 47 -27.63 21.83 15.49
N ILE A 48 -28.35 22.90 15.14
CA ILE A 48 -27.85 24.28 15.25
C ILE A 48 -27.55 24.62 16.72
N LEU A 49 -28.45 24.25 17.64
CA LEU A 49 -28.24 24.49 19.06
C LEU A 49 -27.00 23.76 19.59
N LEU A 50 -26.87 22.46 19.29
CA LEU A 50 -25.71 21.65 19.70
C LEU A 50 -24.40 22.17 19.12
N SER A 51 -24.37 22.47 17.82
CA SER A 51 -23.16 23.00 17.17
C SER A 51 -22.76 24.36 17.74
N SER A 52 -23.72 25.24 18.07
CA SER A 52 -23.43 26.51 18.72
C SER A 52 -22.89 26.36 20.14
N ALA A 53 -23.41 25.40 20.91
CA ALA A 53 -22.97 25.13 22.28
C ALA A 53 -21.56 24.53 22.34
N LEU A 54 -21.20 23.72 21.33
CA LEU A 54 -19.88 23.07 21.22
C LEU A 54 -18.83 23.93 20.50
N ALA A 55 -19.20 25.03 19.86
CA ALA A 55 -18.29 25.89 19.12
C ALA A 55 -17.03 26.32 19.93
N PRO A 56 -17.13 26.71 21.21
CA PRO A 56 -15.94 27.09 21.99
C PRO A 56 -14.93 25.95 22.19
N GLU A 57 -15.41 24.71 22.31
CA GLU A 57 -14.55 23.53 22.48
C GLU A 57 -13.83 23.20 21.18
N PHE A 58 -14.51 23.34 20.05
CA PHE A 58 -13.91 23.16 18.72
C PHE A 58 -12.89 24.25 18.38
N ASP A 59 -13.08 25.48 18.86
CA ASP A 59 -12.14 26.59 18.68
C ASP A 59 -10.88 26.44 19.55
N ALA A 60 -10.98 25.79 20.72
CA ALA A 60 -9.89 25.73 21.69
C ALA A 60 -8.87 24.60 21.45
N THR A 61 -9.24 23.50 20.77
CA THR A 61 -8.43 22.25 20.83
C THR A 61 -7.95 21.67 19.52
N VAL A 62 -8.22 22.30 18.38
CA VAL A 62 -7.64 21.82 17.11
C VAL A 62 -6.63 22.86 16.60
N PRO A 63 -5.31 22.53 16.52
CA PRO A 63 -4.31 23.32 15.81
C PRO A 63 -4.57 23.35 14.29
N THR A 64 -5.75 23.84 13.90
CA THR A 64 -6.21 23.84 12.50
C THR A 64 -5.56 24.94 11.70
N GLY A 65 -5.00 26.00 12.28
CA GLY A 65 -4.45 27.09 11.47
C GLY A 65 -3.45 26.60 10.41
N ARG A 66 -2.48 25.78 10.82
CA ARG A 66 -1.47 25.21 9.90
C ARG A 66 -2.03 24.07 9.04
N LEU A 67 -2.91 23.22 9.59
CA LEU A 67 -3.49 22.10 8.85
C LEU A 67 -4.49 22.59 7.78
N ARG A 68 -5.39 23.49 8.17
CA ARG A 68 -6.36 24.18 7.31
C ARG A 68 -5.64 24.96 6.24
N HIS A 69 -4.60 25.73 6.58
CA HIS A 69 -3.80 26.41 5.56
C HIS A 69 -3.17 25.42 4.56
N ARG A 70 -2.67 24.26 5.01
CA ARG A 70 -2.16 23.22 4.11
C ARG A 70 -3.25 22.60 3.22
N ILE A 71 -4.45 22.39 3.76
CA ILE A 71 -5.61 21.90 3.00
C ILE A 71 -6.04 22.95 1.98
N ASP A 72 -6.17 24.21 2.37
CA ASP A 72 -6.57 25.31 1.50
C ASP A 72 -5.59 25.49 0.34
N VAL A 73 -4.28 25.42 0.61
CA VAL A 73 -3.24 25.45 -0.42
C VAL A 73 -3.35 24.25 -1.36
N ALA A 74 -3.60 23.05 -0.83
CA ALA A 74 -3.76 21.84 -1.65
C ALA A 74 -5.03 21.90 -2.53
N VAL A 75 -6.16 22.36 -1.99
CA VAL A 75 -7.42 22.52 -2.73
C VAL A 75 -7.30 23.60 -3.82
N ALA A 76 -6.66 24.73 -3.50
CA ALA A 76 -6.38 25.78 -4.49
C ALA A 76 -5.51 25.26 -5.65
N GLY A 77 -4.52 24.42 -5.35
CA GLY A 77 -3.70 23.75 -6.38
C GLY A 77 -4.53 22.84 -7.29
N LEU A 78 -5.41 22.01 -6.73
CA LEU A 78 -6.27 21.10 -7.50
C LEU A 78 -7.24 21.84 -8.43
N HIS A 79 -7.78 22.99 -8.01
CA HIS A 79 -8.66 23.78 -8.88
C HIS A 79 -7.94 24.37 -10.09
N LEU A 80 -6.68 24.79 -9.94
CA LEU A 80 -5.87 25.29 -11.04
C LEU A 80 -5.52 24.18 -12.04
N ASP A 81 -5.18 22.99 -11.54
CA ASP A 81 -4.89 21.83 -12.40
C ASP A 81 -6.14 21.36 -13.16
N ASN A 82 -7.30 21.35 -12.51
CA ASN A 82 -8.56 20.95 -13.15
C ASN A 82 -9.03 21.96 -14.22
N GLN A 83 -8.83 23.27 -13.98
CA GLN A 83 -9.14 24.30 -14.99
C GLN A 83 -8.23 24.22 -16.21
N ASN A 84 -6.97 23.84 -16.03
CA ASN A 84 -6.02 23.67 -17.13
C ASN A 84 -6.20 22.33 -17.88
N ALA A 85 -6.76 21.31 -17.22
CA ALA A 85 -7.03 19.99 -17.83
C ALA A 85 -8.20 19.98 -18.83
N VAL A 86 -9.05 21.01 -18.87
CA VAL A 86 -10.21 21.09 -19.80
C VAL A 86 -9.82 21.39 -21.25
N ARG A 87 -8.52 21.57 -21.57
CA ARG A 87 -8.06 21.93 -22.93
C ARG A 87 -7.33 20.86 -23.75
N GLU A 88 -7.22 19.62 -23.28
CA GLU A 88 -6.59 18.55 -24.08
C GLU A 88 -7.60 17.43 -24.43
N PRO A 89 -7.92 17.22 -25.72
CA PRO A 89 -8.85 16.16 -26.12
C PRO A 89 -8.09 14.92 -26.58
N VAL A 90 -7.77 13.95 -25.70
CA VAL A 90 -7.31 12.63 -26.17
C VAL A 90 -7.76 11.45 -25.30
N VAL A 91 -8.68 10.67 -25.87
CA VAL A 91 -8.64 9.20 -26.07
C VAL A 91 -7.57 8.41 -25.27
N ARG A 92 -7.98 7.65 -24.25
CA ARG A 92 -7.73 6.19 -24.11
C ARG A 92 -7.99 5.72 -22.67
N ALA A 93 -9.09 4.98 -22.54
CA ALA A 93 -9.36 4.08 -21.44
C ALA A 93 -8.25 3.02 -21.31
N GLY A 94 -7.76 2.78 -20.09
CA GLY A 94 -6.88 1.64 -19.79
C GLY A 94 -5.75 1.88 -18.77
N ARG A 95 -5.60 3.09 -18.21
CA ARG A 95 -4.45 3.44 -17.34
C ARG A 95 -4.82 3.99 -15.95
N GLY A 96 -6.06 3.80 -15.49
CA GLY A 96 -6.61 4.48 -14.30
C GLY A 96 -6.07 4.02 -12.94
N TRP A 97 -5.64 2.77 -12.78
CA TRP A 97 -5.20 2.29 -11.45
C TRP A 97 -3.79 2.75 -11.07
N LEU A 98 -2.88 2.93 -12.03
CA LEU A 98 -1.52 3.42 -11.72
C LEU A 98 -1.47 4.94 -11.49
N GLN A 99 -2.54 5.67 -11.79
CA GLN A 99 -2.61 7.12 -11.57
C GLN A 99 -2.86 7.52 -10.11
N SER A 100 -3.54 6.69 -9.32
CA SER A 100 -3.74 6.97 -7.89
C SER A 100 -2.45 6.86 -7.08
N LEU A 101 -1.52 6.01 -7.52
CA LEU A 101 -0.20 5.89 -6.90
C LEU A 101 0.75 7.01 -7.36
N SER A 102 0.66 7.50 -8.60
CA SER A 102 1.47 8.64 -9.04
C SER A 102 1.01 9.98 -8.45
N ALA A 103 -0.24 10.11 -8.01
CA ALA A 103 -0.74 11.32 -7.36
C ALA A 103 -0.07 11.57 -5.98
N LEU A 104 0.33 10.51 -5.27
CA LEU A 104 1.14 10.61 -4.05
C LEU A 104 2.61 10.97 -4.32
N PHE A 105 3.04 10.86 -5.57
CA PHE A 105 4.36 11.28 -6.06
C PHE A 105 4.24 12.45 -7.06
N ALA A 106 3.15 13.22 -7.04
CA ALA A 106 3.02 14.43 -7.85
C ALA A 106 3.97 15.50 -7.30
N PHE A 107 5.18 15.49 -7.85
CA PHE A 107 6.32 16.33 -7.51
C PHE A 107 5.99 17.81 -7.68
N THR A 108 6.15 18.59 -6.61
CA THR A 108 6.17 20.05 -6.66
C THR A 108 7.36 20.56 -7.49
N PRO A 109 7.18 21.57 -8.36
CA PRO A 109 8.15 21.97 -9.39
C PRO A 109 9.44 22.66 -8.88
N GLN A 110 9.63 22.81 -7.57
CA GLN A 110 10.85 23.45 -7.02
C GLN A 110 12.08 22.54 -6.97
N ARG A 111 11.99 21.24 -7.33
CA ARG A 111 13.14 20.30 -7.33
C ARG A 111 13.65 19.86 -8.71
N THR A 112 13.27 20.56 -9.78
CA THR A 112 13.55 20.19 -11.18
C THR A 112 15.04 20.09 -11.55
N PHE A 113 15.94 20.78 -10.85
CA PHE A 113 17.38 20.67 -11.13
C PHE A 113 18.04 19.39 -10.61
N GLY A 114 17.46 18.71 -9.60
CA GLY A 114 18.03 17.49 -9.04
C GLY A 114 17.72 16.23 -9.86
N TYR A 115 16.58 16.20 -10.56
CA TYR A 115 16.10 15.01 -11.26
C TYR A 115 16.52 14.94 -12.74
N ALA A 116 16.99 16.04 -13.33
CA ALA A 116 17.56 16.03 -14.68
C ALA A 116 18.76 15.07 -14.79
N ALA A 117 19.63 15.05 -13.78
CA ALA A 117 20.76 14.12 -13.73
C ALA A 117 20.30 12.64 -13.62
N LEU A 118 19.24 12.37 -12.87
CA LEU A 118 18.71 11.02 -12.70
C LEU A 118 18.00 10.53 -13.98
N ALA A 119 17.30 11.40 -14.70
CA ALA A 119 16.69 11.10 -15.98
C ALA A 119 17.74 10.75 -17.05
N VAL A 120 18.88 11.45 -17.08
CA VAL A 120 20.01 11.13 -17.98
C VAL A 120 20.61 9.76 -17.64
N VAL A 121 20.79 9.44 -16.36
CA VAL A 121 21.30 8.13 -15.92
C VAL A 121 20.34 6.99 -16.31
N LEU A 122 19.03 7.18 -16.13
CA LEU A 122 18.03 6.18 -16.53
C LEU A 122 17.95 6.01 -18.05
N ALA A 123 18.07 7.10 -18.81
CA ALA A 123 18.11 7.04 -20.27
C ALA A 123 19.34 6.26 -20.76
N PHE A 124 20.52 6.50 -20.17
CA PHE A 124 21.73 5.73 -20.49
C PHE A 124 21.60 4.26 -20.11
N ALA A 125 21.02 3.94 -18.95
CA ALA A 125 20.79 2.57 -18.52
C ALA A 125 19.83 1.82 -19.47
N ALA A 126 18.78 2.48 -19.97
CA ALA A 126 17.84 1.91 -20.93
C ALA A 126 18.51 1.64 -22.30
N ILE A 127 19.36 2.56 -22.78
CA ILE A 127 20.11 2.38 -24.02
C ILE A 127 21.09 1.20 -23.90
N ILE A 128 21.82 1.10 -22.79
CA ILE A 128 22.75 -0.02 -22.54
C ILE A 128 21.99 -1.35 -22.45
N GLY A 129 20.85 -1.39 -21.76
CA GLY A 129 20.00 -2.57 -21.68
C GLY A 129 19.48 -3.04 -23.04
N ALA A 130 19.05 -2.10 -23.89
CA ALA A 130 18.58 -2.41 -25.24
C ALA A 130 19.69 -2.96 -26.15
N ILE A 131 20.93 -2.48 -26.00
CA ILE A 131 22.09 -2.98 -26.75
C ILE A 131 22.43 -4.41 -26.31
N GLN A 132 22.40 -4.72 -25.01
CA GLN A 132 22.67 -6.09 -24.53
C GLN A 132 21.59 -7.08 -24.95
N LEU A 133 20.31 -6.67 -25.00
CA LEU A 133 19.23 -7.56 -25.44
C LEU A 133 19.34 -7.93 -26.93
N ARG A 134 19.94 -7.07 -27.76
CA ARG A 134 20.18 -7.34 -29.19
C ARG A 134 21.35 -8.30 -29.44
N GLN A 135 22.16 -8.61 -28.43
CA GLN A 135 23.30 -9.52 -28.56
C GLN A 135 22.98 -10.98 -28.20
N ILE A 136 21.70 -11.35 -28.07
CA ILE A 136 21.33 -12.77 -27.95
C ILE A 136 21.31 -13.36 -29.37
N PRO A 137 22.30 -14.17 -29.78
CA PRO A 137 22.29 -14.81 -31.09
C PRO A 137 21.10 -15.77 -31.19
N ALA A 138 20.37 -15.71 -32.30
CA ALA A 138 19.19 -16.54 -32.54
C ALA A 138 19.55 -18.04 -32.49
N PRO A 139 18.69 -18.89 -31.90
CA PRO A 139 18.89 -20.33 -31.90
C PRO A 139 18.77 -20.86 -33.34
N THR A 140 19.82 -21.54 -33.80
CA THR A 140 19.85 -22.25 -35.09
C THR A 140 18.86 -23.40 -35.04
N ILE A 141 17.81 -23.30 -35.87
CA ILE A 141 16.83 -24.37 -36.08
C ILE A 141 17.48 -25.43 -36.99
N ASN A 142 17.70 -26.62 -36.46
CA ASN A 142 18.10 -27.79 -37.24
C ASN A 142 16.90 -28.29 -38.06
N GLU A 143 16.91 -28.00 -39.36
CA GLU A 143 16.17 -28.75 -40.37
C GLU A 143 16.79 -30.14 -40.50
N ASN A 144 16.11 -31.16 -40.01
CA ASN A 144 16.14 -32.52 -40.55
C ASN A 144 15.11 -33.36 -39.79
N ASN A 145 13.90 -33.48 -40.35
CA ASN A 145 13.11 -34.70 -40.24
C ASN A 145 12.05 -34.75 -41.35
N VAL A 146 12.26 -35.71 -42.24
CA VAL A 146 11.46 -36.05 -43.40
C VAL A 146 10.51 -37.20 -43.04
N ALA A 147 9.25 -37.04 -43.47
CA ALA A 147 8.24 -38.05 -43.82
C ALA A 147 7.71 -39.02 -42.74
N VAL A 148 6.38 -39.14 -42.63
CA VAL A 148 5.53 -40.08 -43.38
C VAL A 148 4.07 -39.91 -42.90
N ALA A 149 3.12 -39.93 -43.83
CA ALA A 149 1.66 -40.03 -43.62
C ALA A 149 1.13 -41.34 -44.27
N PRO A 150 -0.19 -41.61 -44.31
CA PRO A 150 -1.14 -42.09 -43.28
C PRO A 150 -1.73 -43.49 -43.67
N PRO A 151 -2.80 -44.06 -43.04
CA PRO A 151 -4.18 -43.73 -43.45
C PRO A 151 -5.34 -43.87 -42.40
N GLN A 152 -6.38 -43.06 -42.63
CA GLN A 152 -7.86 -43.18 -42.49
C GLN A 152 -8.45 -44.43 -41.77
N GLY A 153 -9.33 -44.34 -40.75
CA GLY A 153 -10.74 -43.86 -40.67
C GLY A 153 -11.60 -44.96 -39.95
N PRO A 154 -12.94 -44.88 -39.71
CA PRO A 154 -13.90 -43.78 -39.71
C PRO A 154 -14.75 -43.67 -38.38
N ALA A 155 -15.70 -42.73 -38.40
CA ALA A 155 -16.61 -42.28 -37.33
C ALA A 155 -17.56 -43.32 -36.70
N THR A 156 -18.02 -43.09 -35.45
CA THR A 156 -19.37 -43.44 -34.94
C THR A 156 -19.77 -42.53 -33.75
N LYS A 157 -21.09 -42.43 -33.55
CA LYS A 157 -21.94 -41.41 -32.92
C LYS A 157 -22.17 -41.58 -31.41
N THR A 158 -22.52 -40.46 -30.77
CA THR A 158 -23.62 -40.16 -29.81
C THR A 158 -24.07 -41.18 -28.74
N SER A 159 -24.31 -40.61 -27.54
CA SER A 159 -25.17 -41.04 -26.40
C SER A 159 -24.36 -41.54 -25.20
N THR A 160 -24.72 -41.42 -23.92
CA THR A 160 -25.74 -40.71 -23.11
C THR A 160 -25.40 -41.09 -21.66
N MET A 161 -25.77 -40.23 -20.71
CA MET A 161 -25.75 -40.32 -19.24
C MET A 161 -25.81 -41.72 -18.57
N SER A 162 -25.04 -41.88 -17.49
CA SER A 162 -25.44 -42.39 -16.14
C SER A 162 -24.16 -42.65 -15.33
N SER A 163 -23.95 -41.97 -14.20
CA SER A 163 -24.35 -42.36 -12.84
C SER A 163 -23.53 -43.50 -12.23
N ASP A 164 -23.14 -43.23 -10.99
CA ASP A 164 -22.70 -44.12 -9.92
C ASP A 164 -21.20 -44.27 -9.62
N ALA A 165 -20.91 -43.80 -8.40
CA ALA A 165 -19.73 -44.02 -7.61
C ALA A 165 -19.62 -45.49 -7.17
N VAL A 166 -18.38 -45.96 -6.97
CA VAL A 166 -17.98 -46.85 -5.87
C VAL A 166 -16.44 -46.85 -5.78
N SER A 167 -15.93 -46.74 -4.56
CA SER A 167 -14.54 -46.89 -4.15
C SER A 167 -14.03 -48.32 -4.31
N GLU A 168 -12.79 -48.55 -4.78
CA GLU A 168 -12.00 -49.71 -4.34
C GLU A 168 -10.47 -49.52 -4.53
N VAL A 169 -9.78 -49.50 -3.39
CA VAL A 169 -8.50 -50.14 -2.99
C VAL A 169 -7.39 -50.46 -4.03
N MET A 170 -6.18 -49.96 -3.70
CA MET A 170 -4.80 -50.33 -4.09
C MET A 170 -4.53 -51.81 -4.44
N PRO A 171 -3.50 -52.16 -5.27
CA PRO A 171 -2.09 -52.20 -4.81
C PRO A 171 -0.98 -51.95 -5.88
N ALA A 172 0.26 -51.89 -5.38
CA ALA A 172 1.53 -51.63 -6.07
C ALA A 172 2.05 -52.79 -6.96
N PRO A 173 3.06 -52.51 -7.81
CA PRO A 173 4.31 -53.31 -7.85
C PRO A 173 5.57 -52.40 -7.93
N VAL A 174 6.64 -52.59 -7.14
CA VAL A 174 7.70 -53.62 -7.14
C VAL A 174 8.65 -53.58 -8.37
N VAL A 175 9.79 -52.92 -8.15
CA VAL A 175 11.20 -53.36 -8.41
C VAL A 175 11.72 -53.49 -9.86
N ASN A 176 12.75 -52.69 -10.20
CA ASN A 176 14.12 -53.15 -10.52
C ASN A 176 15.07 -51.99 -10.90
N ALA A 177 16.13 -51.81 -10.08
CA ALA A 177 17.45 -51.28 -10.50
C ALA A 177 18.22 -52.43 -11.23
N PRO A 178 19.51 -52.33 -11.64
CA PRO A 178 20.51 -51.26 -11.54
C PRO A 178 21.31 -51.01 -12.85
N VAL A 179 22.06 -49.91 -13.02
CA VAL A 179 23.37 -49.93 -13.72
C VAL A 179 24.27 -48.82 -13.18
N VAL A 180 25.46 -49.26 -12.81
CA VAL A 180 26.66 -48.57 -12.36
C VAL A 180 27.26 -47.66 -13.45
N ALA A 181 27.67 -46.44 -13.10
CA ALA A 181 28.74 -45.74 -13.81
C ALA A 181 29.55 -44.86 -12.85
N LYS A 182 30.87 -44.91 -13.04
CA LYS A 182 31.92 -44.43 -12.14
C LYS A 182 32.35 -42.98 -12.44
N ASN A 183 32.68 -42.25 -11.37
CA ASN A 183 33.69 -41.15 -11.26
C ASN A 183 33.45 -39.82 -12.01
N PRO A 184 34.12 -38.69 -11.65
CA PRO A 184 35.14 -38.48 -10.60
C PRO A 184 34.89 -37.28 -9.63
N VAL A 185 35.54 -37.39 -8.48
CA VAL A 185 36.05 -36.36 -7.55
C VAL A 185 35.87 -34.89 -7.98
N GLN A 186 34.97 -34.16 -7.32
CA GLN A 186 34.98 -32.70 -7.26
C GLN A 186 35.27 -32.23 -5.84
N ARG A 187 36.39 -31.52 -5.72
CA ARG A 187 36.89 -30.87 -4.49
C ARG A 187 35.81 -29.99 -3.85
N THR A 188 35.40 -30.32 -2.64
CA THR A 188 34.61 -29.43 -1.77
C THR A 188 35.48 -28.26 -1.33
N ARG A 189 35.32 -27.12 -2.02
CA ARG A 189 35.87 -25.84 -1.58
C ARG A 189 34.98 -25.35 -0.42
N SER A 190 35.49 -25.47 0.80
CA SER A 190 34.88 -24.91 2.01
C SER A 190 34.77 -23.39 1.85
N VAL A 191 33.57 -22.92 1.51
CA VAL A 191 33.22 -21.49 1.50
C VAL A 191 32.89 -21.13 2.94
N ARG A 192 33.87 -20.54 3.61
CA ARG A 192 33.72 -19.87 4.89
C ARG A 192 32.67 -18.76 4.74
N PRO A 193 31.57 -18.75 5.51
CA PRO A 193 30.62 -17.66 5.45
C PRO A 193 31.30 -16.37 5.95
N PRO A 194 31.11 -15.21 5.31
CA PRO A 194 31.61 -13.95 5.82
C PRO A 194 30.77 -13.55 7.05
N THR A 195 31.36 -13.76 8.22
CA THR A 195 30.92 -13.14 9.48
C THR A 195 31.23 -11.65 9.41
N THR A 196 30.38 -10.89 8.72
CA THR A 196 30.42 -9.43 8.74
C THR A 196 28.99 -8.95 8.83
N MET A 197 28.55 -8.54 10.02
CA MET A 197 27.58 -7.47 10.31
C MET A 197 27.20 -7.53 11.81
N ARG A 198 28.12 -7.20 12.71
CA ARG A 198 27.76 -6.89 14.11
C ARG A 198 28.62 -5.83 14.79
N ASN A 199 29.35 -5.00 14.03
CA ASN A 199 30.10 -3.87 14.59
C ASN A 199 29.79 -2.59 13.80
N GLN A 200 28.52 -2.15 13.89
CA GLN A 200 28.10 -0.76 13.60
C GLN A 200 27.73 0.00 14.89
N ALA A 201 28.07 -0.56 16.05
CA ALA A 201 28.11 0.19 17.29
C ALA A 201 29.45 0.96 17.32
N ASP A 202 29.41 2.23 17.71
CA ASP A 202 30.57 3.03 18.17
C ASP A 202 31.37 3.86 17.17
N ALA A 203 30.97 3.96 15.90
CA ALA A 203 31.20 5.24 15.23
C ALA A 203 30.25 6.24 15.89
N GLN A 204 30.75 7.12 16.77
CA GLN A 204 29.98 8.23 17.34
C GLN A 204 29.53 9.15 16.20
N VAL A 205 28.47 8.73 15.51
CA VAL A 205 27.74 9.54 14.54
C VAL A 205 27.32 10.77 15.30
N LYS A 206 27.78 11.95 14.85
CA LYS A 206 27.35 13.23 15.38
C LYS A 206 25.84 13.32 15.17
N LEU A 207 25.09 12.93 16.19
CA LEU A 207 23.63 12.94 16.17
C LEU A 207 23.17 14.38 16.12
N ILE A 208 22.12 14.62 15.35
CA ILE A 208 21.47 15.93 15.31
C ILE A 208 20.82 16.16 16.69
N PRO A 209 20.82 17.40 17.24
CA PRO A 209 20.14 17.69 18.50
C PRO A 209 18.70 17.15 18.50
N GLY A 210 18.32 16.40 19.54
CA GLY A 210 16.99 15.77 19.67
C GLY A 210 16.87 14.33 19.14
N GLU A 211 17.73 13.91 18.20
CA GLU A 211 17.69 12.56 17.59
C GLU A 211 17.87 11.44 18.63
N ARG A 212 18.72 11.68 19.65
CA ARG A 212 18.99 10.73 20.74
C ARG A 212 17.74 10.34 21.52
N SER A 213 16.82 11.29 21.73
CA SER A 213 15.58 11.03 22.48
C SER A 213 14.71 10.01 21.74
N TYR A 214 14.47 10.25 20.44
CA TYR A 214 13.71 9.34 19.59
C TYR A 214 14.35 7.96 19.49
N LEU A 215 15.67 7.88 19.31
CA LEU A 215 16.36 6.60 19.25
C LEU A 215 16.23 5.80 20.56
N LYS A 216 16.29 6.47 21.71
CA LYS A 216 16.07 5.83 23.01
C LYS A 216 14.64 5.30 23.13
N THR A 217 13.64 6.09 22.74
CA THR A 217 12.22 5.68 22.76
C THR A 217 11.98 4.50 21.83
N ILE A 218 12.50 4.55 20.60
CA ILE A 218 12.38 3.46 19.62
C ILE A 218 13.04 2.19 20.15
N ALA A 219 14.24 2.28 20.75
CA ALA A 219 14.93 1.12 21.31
C ALA A 219 14.15 0.51 22.50
N ALA A 220 13.54 1.35 23.35
CA ALA A 220 12.72 0.90 24.47
C ALA A 220 11.43 0.19 23.98
N LEU A 221 10.73 0.77 23.01
CA LEU A 221 9.53 0.18 22.40
C LEU A 221 9.85 -1.13 21.68
N ASP A 222 10.90 -1.16 20.86
CA ASP A 222 11.33 -2.37 20.14
C ASP A 222 11.72 -3.49 21.13
N SER A 223 12.43 -3.14 22.21
CA SER A 223 12.75 -4.10 23.28
C SER A 223 11.49 -4.63 23.98
N THR A 224 10.49 -3.77 24.21
CA THR A 224 9.22 -4.13 24.84
C THR A 224 8.40 -5.08 23.94
N ILE A 225 8.32 -4.77 22.65
CA ILE A 225 7.66 -5.61 21.65
C ILE A 225 8.36 -6.98 21.56
N LYS A 226 9.69 -7.01 21.54
CA LYS A 226 10.46 -8.27 21.51
C LYS A 226 10.35 -9.08 22.80
N ALA A 227 10.35 -8.44 23.96
CA ALA A 227 10.15 -9.12 25.24
C ALA A 227 8.76 -9.76 25.32
N ASN A 228 7.75 -9.12 24.73
CA ASN A 228 6.38 -9.63 24.65
C ASN A 228 6.16 -10.65 23.52
N ASN A 229 7.21 -11.31 23.02
CA ASN A 229 7.09 -12.36 21.99
C ASN A 229 6.28 -13.59 22.44
N ASN A 230 6.03 -13.75 23.74
CA ASN A 230 5.16 -14.80 24.27
C ASN A 230 3.69 -14.66 23.83
N ARG A 231 3.31 -13.50 23.25
CA ARG A 231 1.99 -13.25 22.69
C ARG A 231 2.11 -13.02 21.18
N PRO A 232 2.10 -14.09 20.37
CA PRO A 232 2.28 -13.97 18.93
C PRO A 232 1.10 -13.22 18.31
N MET A 233 1.40 -12.28 17.42
CA MET A 233 0.39 -11.63 16.60
C MET A 233 -0.15 -12.63 15.57
N ARG A 234 -1.35 -12.37 15.00
CA ARG A 234 -1.84 -13.16 13.86
C ARG A 234 -0.79 -13.10 12.73
N PRO A 235 -0.46 -14.22 12.06
CA PRO A 235 0.62 -14.25 11.06
C PRO A 235 0.48 -13.21 9.94
N ALA A 236 -0.74 -12.95 9.49
CA ALA A 236 -1.02 -11.92 8.50
C ALA A 236 -0.65 -10.50 8.99
N LEU A 237 -1.01 -10.17 10.24
CA LEU A 237 -0.71 -8.87 10.85
C LEU A 237 0.79 -8.70 11.10
N GLN A 238 1.49 -9.78 11.46
CA GLN A 238 2.94 -9.76 11.60
C GLN A 238 3.64 -9.44 10.28
N ALA A 239 3.22 -10.10 9.18
CA ALA A 239 3.81 -9.86 7.86
C ALA A 239 3.59 -8.41 7.38
N GLU A 240 2.42 -7.84 7.66
CA GLU A 240 2.12 -6.44 7.36
C GLU A 240 2.97 -5.48 8.20
N TYR A 241 3.09 -5.75 9.50
CA TYR A 241 3.95 -4.99 10.40
C TYR A 241 5.42 -4.97 9.94
N GLU A 242 5.98 -6.15 9.62
CA GLU A 242 7.38 -6.27 9.16
C GLU A 242 7.59 -5.51 7.84
N ARG A 243 6.63 -5.56 6.92
CA ARG A 243 6.66 -4.80 5.67
C ARG A 243 6.64 -3.29 5.94
N ASN A 244 5.74 -2.81 6.79
CA ASN A 244 5.61 -1.39 7.13
C ASN A 244 6.84 -0.88 7.86
N LEU A 245 7.38 -1.65 8.80
CA LEU A 245 8.62 -1.33 9.52
C LEU A 245 9.80 -1.20 8.56
N ALA A 246 9.93 -2.12 7.59
CA ALA A 246 11.01 -2.05 6.59
C ALA A 246 10.92 -0.80 5.70
N VAL A 247 9.72 -0.34 5.37
CA VAL A 247 9.51 0.91 4.61
C VAL A 247 9.93 2.12 5.45
N VAL A 248 9.49 2.19 6.70
CA VAL A 248 9.83 3.28 7.63
C VAL A 248 11.34 3.32 7.91
N ASP A 249 11.97 2.16 8.09
CA ASP A 249 13.42 2.07 8.31
C ASP A 249 14.24 2.52 7.10
N ARG A 250 13.79 2.18 5.88
CA ARG A 250 14.42 2.67 4.65
C ARG A 250 14.27 4.18 4.54
N ALA A 251 13.10 4.73 4.84
CA ALA A 251 12.86 6.17 4.83
C ALA A 251 13.76 6.89 5.85
N LEU A 252 13.87 6.38 7.08
CA LEU A 252 14.77 6.90 8.12
C LEU A 252 16.23 6.85 7.72
N ALA A 253 16.68 5.76 7.09
CA ALA A 253 18.05 5.66 6.60
C ALA A 253 18.33 6.71 5.51
N ALA A 254 17.37 6.91 4.60
CA ALA A 254 17.49 7.93 3.55
C ALA A 254 17.50 9.36 4.12
N THR A 255 16.59 9.69 5.04
CA THR A 255 16.51 11.03 5.66
C THR A 255 17.73 11.31 6.54
N ARG A 256 18.22 10.34 7.31
CA ARG A 256 19.48 10.48 8.07
C ARG A 256 20.67 10.73 7.14
N ASN A 257 20.75 10.02 6.01
CA ASN A 257 21.82 10.24 5.03
C ASN A 257 21.73 11.64 4.38
N ALA A 258 20.52 12.12 4.09
CA ALA A 258 20.30 13.47 3.57
C ALA A 258 20.68 14.54 4.60
N ALA A 259 20.20 14.42 5.84
CA ALA A 259 20.49 15.35 6.92
C ALA A 259 21.99 15.35 7.31
N LYS A 260 22.67 14.21 7.21
CA LYS A 260 24.14 14.14 7.38
C LYS A 260 24.90 14.87 6.29
N LYS A 261 24.42 14.82 5.04
CA LYS A 261 25.05 15.54 3.92
C LYS A 261 24.85 17.05 4.05
N ASN A 262 23.67 17.48 4.51
CA ASN A 262 23.29 18.88 4.64
C ASN A 262 22.73 19.19 6.05
N PRO A 263 23.57 19.30 7.08
CA PRO A 263 23.11 19.48 8.46
C PRO A 263 22.47 20.85 8.74
N SER A 264 22.65 21.83 7.84
CA SER A 264 22.06 23.16 7.93
C SER A 264 20.72 23.29 7.19
N ASP A 265 20.24 22.22 6.54
CA ASP A 265 18.95 22.21 5.83
C ASP A 265 17.80 21.93 6.83
N PRO A 266 16.95 22.93 7.14
CA PRO A 266 15.88 22.77 8.12
C PRO A 266 14.82 21.77 7.66
N ASP A 267 14.58 21.65 6.34
CA ASP A 267 13.59 20.73 5.79
C ASP A 267 14.05 19.29 6.02
N ALA A 268 15.33 18.99 5.75
CA ALA A 268 15.89 17.66 5.98
C ALA A 268 15.78 17.22 7.45
N ALA A 269 15.94 18.16 8.38
CA ALA A 269 15.73 17.92 9.81
C ALA A 269 14.25 17.65 10.13
N GLU A 270 13.31 18.48 9.63
CA GLU A 270 11.86 18.28 9.83
C GLU A 270 11.40 16.92 9.27
N PHE A 271 11.82 16.57 8.04
CA PHE A 271 11.54 15.26 7.44
C PHE A 271 12.09 14.09 8.28
N MET A 272 13.30 14.24 8.83
CA MET A 272 13.88 13.22 9.71
C MET A 272 13.07 13.05 11.00
N PHE A 273 12.65 14.15 11.65
CA PHE A 273 11.84 14.08 12.87
C PHE A 273 10.45 13.49 12.62
N ASN A 274 9.80 13.85 11.52
CA ASN A 274 8.52 13.27 11.12
C ASN A 274 8.65 11.75 10.91
N ALA A 275 9.72 11.29 10.25
CA ALA A 275 9.98 9.87 10.07
C ALA A 275 10.21 9.13 11.40
N TYR A 276 10.84 9.79 12.39
CA TYR A 276 10.98 9.23 13.73
C TYR A 276 9.64 9.12 14.46
N GLN A 277 8.81 10.15 14.38
CA GLN A 277 7.48 10.15 14.98
C GLN A 277 6.61 9.03 14.40
N SER A 278 6.54 8.91 13.06
CA SER A 278 5.81 7.82 12.42
C SER A 278 6.29 6.43 12.83
N LYS A 279 7.60 6.26 13.09
CA LYS A 279 8.12 4.99 13.62
C LYS A 279 7.65 4.73 15.05
N VAL A 280 7.66 5.73 15.92
CA VAL A 280 7.16 5.61 17.29
C VAL A 280 5.68 5.27 17.30
N ASP A 281 4.88 5.96 16.48
CA ASP A 281 3.44 5.72 16.36
C ASP A 281 3.15 4.29 15.89
N LEU A 282 3.86 3.81 14.85
CA LEU A 282 3.75 2.44 14.37
C LEU A 282 4.06 1.41 15.48
N LEU A 283 5.13 1.63 16.26
CA LEU A 283 5.53 0.73 17.35
C LEU A 283 4.49 0.73 18.48
N ASN A 284 3.91 1.89 18.82
CA ASN A 284 2.85 1.99 19.81
C ASN A 284 1.57 1.26 19.35
N THR A 285 1.12 1.50 18.11
CA THR A 285 -0.04 0.80 17.54
C THR A 285 0.14 -0.72 17.58
N VAL A 286 1.35 -1.20 17.30
CA VAL A 286 1.68 -2.63 17.34
C VAL A 286 1.71 -3.18 18.76
N ALA A 287 2.22 -2.40 19.72
CA ALA A 287 2.16 -2.74 21.13
C ALA A 287 0.71 -2.84 21.62
N ASP A 288 -0.15 -1.89 21.25
CA ASP A 288 -1.57 -1.86 21.60
C ASP A 288 -2.33 -3.02 20.95
N ALA A 289 -2.10 -3.29 19.66
CA ALA A 289 -2.73 -4.39 18.94
C ALA A 289 -2.41 -5.76 19.56
N ARG A 290 -1.25 -5.89 20.22
CA ARG A 290 -0.90 -7.10 21.01
C ARG A 290 -1.68 -7.17 22.31
N LEU A 291 -2.00 -6.05 22.95
CA LEU A 291 -2.79 -6.03 24.19
C LEU A 291 -4.25 -6.45 23.93
N TYR A 292 -4.83 -6.00 22.81
CA TYR A 292 -6.24 -6.26 22.46
C TYR A 292 -6.50 -7.65 21.86
N ASN A 293 -5.50 -8.34 21.28
CA ASN A 293 -5.64 -9.75 20.88
C ASN A 293 -5.60 -10.67 22.11
N ARG A 294 -6.56 -10.52 23.03
CA ARG A 294 -6.75 -11.40 24.19
C ARG A 294 -7.71 -12.50 23.75
N PRO A 295 -7.30 -13.79 23.81
CA PRO A 295 -8.24 -14.87 23.57
C PRO A 295 -9.36 -14.87 24.62
#